data_AF-A0A972DE68-F1
#
_entry.id   AF-A0A972DE68-F1
#
_cell.length_a   1.000
_cell.length_b   1.000
_cell.length_c   1.000
_cell.angle_alpha   90.00
_cell.angle_beta   90.00
_cell.angle_gamma   90.00
#
_symmetry.space_group_name_H-M   'P 1'
#
loop_
_entity.id
_entity.type
_entity.pdbx_description
1 polymer ?
#
loop_
_entity_poly.entity_id
_entity_poly.type
_entity_poly.pdbx_seq_one_letter_code
_entity_poly.pdbx_strand_id
1 'polypeptide(L)'
;MILFFVLFMADYLLTYIGLQWGYIIEANPFMKGFMNLKLLPGTLLRTLLALLICYLLYSIKKGNIKAYRRLIGFVTFVLLFVIGLHAYWIYRAAVA
;
A
#
# COMPACT_ATOMS: atom_id res chain seq x y z
N MET A 1 -13.52 -3.23 3.70
CA MET A 1 -13.26 -2.38 2.51
C MET A 1 -12.60 -1.07 2.92
N ILE A 2 -13.23 -0.28 3.80
CA ILE A 2 -12.61 0.96 4.34
C ILE A 2 -11.21 0.69 4.93
N LEU A 3 -11.06 -0.34 5.77
CA LEU A 3 -9.75 -0.71 6.32
C LEU A 3 -8.68 -0.95 5.24
N PHE A 4 -9.03 -1.64 4.15
CA PHE A 4 -8.09 -1.90 3.06
C PHE A 4 -7.69 -0.63 2.34
N PHE A 5 -8.67 0.21 2.03
CA PHE A 5 -8.42 1.51 1.44
C PHE A 5 -7.44 2.33 2.31
N VAL A 6 -7.68 2.40 3.62
CA VAL A 6 -6.81 3.09 4.57
C VAL A 6 -5.40 2.49 4.57
N LEU A 7 -5.27 1.17 4.61
CA LEU A 7 -3.96 0.50 4.60
C LEU A 7 -3.19 0.77 3.30
N PHE A 8 -3.84 0.68 2.13
CA PHE A 8 -3.21 0.98 0.84
C PHE A 8 -2.78 2.46 0.73
N MET A 9 -3.55 3.38 1.33
CA MET A 9 -3.20 4.80 1.36
C MET A 9 -2.08 5.09 2.35
N ALA A 10 -2.09 4.48 3.53
CA ALA A 10 -1.03 4.62 4.52
C ALA A 10 0.30 4.09 3.96
N ASP A 11 0.30 2.91 3.34
CA ASP A 11 1.43 2.35 2.61
C ASP A 11 1.98 3.34 1.58
N TYR A 12 1.13 3.83 0.68
CA TYR A 12 1.54 4.79 -0.35
C TYR A 12 2.13 6.08 0.22
N LEU A 13 1.50 6.69 1.23
CA LEU A 13 1.97 7.94 1.81
C LEU A 13 3.32 7.76 2.52
N LEU A 14 3.49 6.68 3.28
CA LEU A 14 4.77 6.36 3.91
C LEU A 14 5.85 6.13 2.86
N THR A 15 5.55 5.38 1.80
CA THR A 15 6.50 5.12 0.73
C THR A 15 6.85 6.40 -0.02
N TYR A 16 5.88 7.27 -0.31
CA TYR A 16 6.12 8.56 -0.93
C TYR A 16 7.03 9.44 -0.08
N ILE A 17 6.72 9.60 1.22
CA ILE A 17 7.52 10.40 2.15
C ILE A 17 8.96 9.86 2.24
N GLY A 18 9.09 8.55 2.46
CA GLY A 18 10.39 7.91 2.58
C GLY A 18 11.24 8.06 1.32
N LEU A 19 10.64 7.98 0.13
CA LEU A 19 11.36 8.19 -1.13
C LEU A 19 11.77 9.64 -1.34
N GLN A 20 10.88 10.60 -1.05
CA GLN A 20 11.18 12.02 -1.18
C GLN A 20 12.30 12.48 -0.24
N TRP A 21 12.41 11.87 0.94
CA TRP A 21 13.48 12.16 1.90
C TRP A 21 14.73 11.27 1.73
N GLY A 22 14.71 10.34 0.77
CA GLY A 22 15.85 9.44 0.52
C GLY A 22 16.08 8.38 1.61
N TYR A 23 15.09 8.14 2.47
CA TYR A 23 15.18 7.18 3.57
C TYR A 23 14.95 5.73 3.14
N ILE A 24 14.28 5.53 2.00
CA ILE A 24 13.99 4.21 1.44
C ILE A 24 14.21 4.24 -0.08
N ILE A 25 14.31 3.05 -0.68
CA ILE A 25 14.41 2.86 -2.13
C ILE A 25 13.27 1.93 -2.56
N GLU A 26 12.57 2.30 -3.64
CA GLU A 26 11.50 1.46 -4.20
C GLU A 26 12.13 0.29 -4.97
N ALA A 27 12.01 -0.90 -4.39
CA ALA A 27 12.53 -2.13 -4.97
C ALA A 27 11.62 -2.69 -6.08
N ASN A 28 10.32 -2.34 -6.07
CA ASN A 28 9.38 -2.83 -7.06
C ASN A 28 9.46 -1.99 -8.35
N PRO A 29 9.96 -2.55 -9.47
CA PRO A 29 10.15 -1.80 -10.71
C PRO A 29 8.85 -1.28 -11.31
N PHE A 30 7.72 -1.96 -11.09
CA PHE A 30 6.40 -1.48 -11.52
C PHE A 30 5.96 -0.26 -10.71
N MET A 31 6.24 -0.26 -9.41
CA MET A 31 5.88 0.84 -8.52
C MET A 31 6.82 2.04 -8.63
N LYS A 32 8.06 1.83 -9.07
CA LYS A 32 9.06 2.89 -9.25
C LYS A 32 8.55 4.02 -10.16
N GLY A 33 7.89 3.67 -11.27
CA GLY A 33 7.27 4.66 -12.16
C GLY A 33 6.12 5.44 -11.50
N PHE A 34 5.32 4.78 -10.68
CA PHE A 34 4.19 5.40 -9.96
C PHE A 34 4.67 6.34 -8.86
N MET A 35 5.74 5.97 -8.16
CA MET A 35 6.32 6.76 -7.07
C MET A 35 7.11 7.98 -7.55
N ASN A 36 7.49 8.01 -8.84
CA ASN A 36 8.08 9.20 -9.47
C ASN A 36 7.06 10.28 -9.82
N LEU A 37 5.76 9.97 -9.74
CA LEU A 37 4.72 10.97 -9.95
C LEU A 37 4.70 11.98 -8.80
N LYS A 38 4.33 13.22 -9.10
CA LYS A 38 4.04 14.22 -8.06
C LYS A 38 2.90 13.72 -7.16
N LEU A 39 2.86 14.22 -5.92
CA LEU A 39 1.89 13.79 -4.90
C LEU A 39 0.45 13.70 -5.44
N LEU A 40 -0.04 14.72 -6.16
CA LEU A 40 -1.42 14.77 -6.65
C LEU A 40 -1.74 13.66 -7.68
N PRO A 41 -1.05 13.56 -8.84
CA PRO A 41 -1.30 12.46 -9.79
C PRO A 41 -1.02 11.07 -9.19
N GLY A 42 -0.01 10.94 -8.32
CA GLY A 42 0.27 9.69 -7.62
C GLY A 42 -0.88 9.25 -6.71
N THR A 43 -1.44 10.18 -5.94
CA THR A 43 -2.55 9.91 -5.01
C THR A 43 -3.83 9.52 -5.75
N LEU A 44 -4.15 10.22 -6.84
CA LEU A 44 -5.31 9.88 -7.68
C LEU A 44 -5.18 8.47 -8.26
N LEU A 45 -4.01 8.15 -8.82
CA LEU A 45 -3.78 6.85 -9.44
C LEU A 45 -3.78 5.72 -8.39
N ARG A 46 -3.24 5.97 -7.21
CA ARG A 46 -3.27 5.01 -6.10
C ARG A 46 -4.68 4.82 -5.53
N THR A 47 -5.49 5.89 -5.50
CA THR A 47 -6.91 5.82 -5.14
C THR A 47 -7.67 4.91 -6.11
N LEU A 48 -7.47 5.10 -7.42
CA LEU A 48 -8.09 4.25 -8.46
C LEU A 48 -7.69 2.78 -8.29
N LEU A 49 -6.39 2.50 -8.05
CA LEU A 49 -5.91 1.15 -7.83
C LEU A 49 -6.50 0.53 -6.56
N ALA A 50 -6.58 1.28 -5.46
CA ALA A 50 -7.17 0.80 -4.21
C ALA A 50 -8.67 0.47 -4.38
N LEU A 51 -9.40 1.30 -5.13
CA LEU A 51 -10.80 1.04 -5.47
C LEU A 51 -10.95 -0.22 -6.32
N LEU A 52 -10.10 -0.41 -7.33
CA LEU A 52 -10.08 -1.62 -8.16
C LEU A 52 -9.85 -2.88 -7.32
N ILE A 53 -8.83 -2.87 -6.45
CA ILE A 53 -8.54 -4.00 -5.56
C ILE A 53 -9.72 -4.28 -4.62
N CYS A 54 -10.31 -3.23 -4.04
CA CYS A 54 -11.50 -3.38 -3.19
C CYS A 54 -12.67 -4.02 -3.96
N TYR A 55 -12.90 -3.61 -5.21
CA TYR A 55 -13.93 -4.18 -6.07
C TYR A 55 -13.67 -5.67 -6.40
N LEU A 56 -12.41 -6.04 -6.71
CA LEU A 56 -12.03 -7.43 -6.95
C LEU A 56 -12.23 -8.30 -5.70
N LEU A 57 -11.81 -7.81 -4.53
CA LEU A 57 -12.03 -8.51 -3.26
C LEU A 57 -13.52 -8.67 -2.95
N TYR A 58 -14.34 -7.66 -3.24
CA TYR A 58 -15.79 -7.75 -3.10
C TYR A 58 -16.41 -8.80 -4.03
N SER A 59 -15.91 -8.92 -5.27
CA SER A 59 -16.36 -9.94 -6.22
C SER A 59 -16.05 -11.36 -5.73
N ILE A 60 -14.86 -11.58 -5.16
CA ILE A 60 -14.48 -12.87 -4.55
C ILE A 60 -15.37 -13.21 -3.35
N LYS A 61 -15.72 -12.20 -2.53
CA LYS A 61 -16.64 -12.37 -1.38
C LYS A 61 -17.95 -13.01 -1.79
N LYS A 62 -18.50 -12.63 -2.96
CA LYS A 62 -19.78 -13.14 -3.47
C LYS A 62 -19.70 -14.61 -3.89
N GLY A 63 -18.55 -15.06 -4.40
CA GLY A 63 -18.36 -16.44 -4.88
C GLY A 63 -17.93 -17.44 -3.80
N ASN A 64 -17.06 -17.05 -2.86
CA ASN A 64 -16.55 -17.96 -1.84
C ASN A 64 -16.08 -17.23 -0.56
N ILE A 65 -16.92 -17.20 0.46
CA ILE A 65 -16.66 -16.46 1.71
C ILE A 65 -15.47 -17.01 2.50
N LYS A 66 -15.20 -18.33 2.44
CA LYS A 66 -14.07 -18.95 3.16
C LYS A 66 -12.75 -18.54 2.50
N ALA A 67 -12.67 -18.59 1.17
CA ALA A 67 -11.51 -18.12 0.41
C ALA A 67 -11.27 -16.62 0.63
N TYR A 68 -12.34 -15.81 0.59
CA TYR A 68 -12.29 -14.38 0.89
C TYR A 68 -11.68 -14.07 2.26
N ARG A 69 -12.10 -14.77 3.32
CA ARG A 69 -11.55 -14.55 4.68
C ARG A 69 -10.05 -14.85 4.75
N ARG A 70 -9.60 -15.95 4.15
CA ARG A 70 -8.17 -16.32 4.11
C ARG A 70 -7.36 -15.30 3.32
N LEU A 71 -7.86 -14.92 2.14
CA LEU A 71 -7.21 -13.93 1.29
C LEU A 71 -7.08 -12.58 2.00
N ILE A 72 -8.14 -12.10 2.63
CA ILE A 72 -8.11 -10.84 3.37
C ILE A 72 -7.15 -10.88 4.55
N GLY A 73 -7.16 -11.96 5.34
CA GLY A 73 -6.21 -12.11 6.44
C GLY A 73 -4.76 -12.03 5.94
N PHE A 74 -4.46 -12.73 4.86
CA PHE A 74 -3.14 -12.70 4.23
C PHE A 74 -2.76 -11.31 3.70
N VAL A 75 -3.62 -10.67 2.92
CA VAL A 75 -3.33 -9.34 2.35
C VAL A 75 -3.19 -8.28 3.45
N THR A 76 -4.04 -8.30 4.48
CA THR A 76 -3.90 -7.39 5.62
C THR A 76 -2.59 -7.61 6.36
N PHE A 77 -2.19 -8.87 6.60
CA PHE A 77 -0.91 -9.18 7.23
C PHE A 77 0.27 -8.63 6.41
N VAL A 78 0.30 -8.89 5.10
CA VAL A 78 1.34 -8.39 4.20
C VAL A 78 1.40 -6.86 4.20
N LEU A 79 0.25 -6.18 4.11
CA LEU A 79 0.20 -4.72 4.14
C LEU A 79 0.73 -4.14 5.45
N LEU A 80 0.30 -4.68 6.59
CA LEU A 80 0.78 -4.22 7.90
C LEU A 80 2.28 -4.47 8.07
N PHE A 81 2.77 -5.61 7.60
CA PHE A 81 4.20 -5.93 7.63
C PHE A 81 5.02 -4.93 6.82
N VAL A 82 4.60 -4.63 5.58
CA VAL A 82 5.28 -3.66 4.70
C VAL A 82 5.23 -2.25 5.28
N ILE A 83 4.07 -1.81 5.78
CA ILE A 83 3.92 -0.53 6.48
C ILE A 83 4.87 -0.44 7.68
N GLY A 84 4.96 -1.52 8.47
CA GLY A 84 5.88 -1.61 9.61
C GLY A 84 7.35 -1.47 9.19
N LEU A 85 7.75 -2.11 8.09
CA LEU A 85 9.10 -1.97 7.53
C LEU A 85 9.38 -0.54 7.08
N HIS A 86 8.45 0.10 6.36
CA HIS A 86 8.60 1.50 5.94
C HIS A 86 8.75 2.43 7.15
N ALA A 87 7.88 2.28 8.15
CA ALA A 87 7.95 3.07 9.37
C ALA A 87 9.27 2.87 10.12
N TYR A 88 9.75 1.62 10.22
CA TYR A 88 11.03 1.30 10.86
C TYR A 88 12.22 1.96 10.14
N TRP A 89 12.29 1.86 8.81
CA TRP A 89 13.38 2.47 8.03
C TRP A 89 13.35 3.99 8.10
N ILE A 90 12.17 4.61 7.99
CA ILE A 90 12.01 6.05 8.13
C ILE A 90 12.46 6.50 9.53
N TYR A 91 12.03 5.81 10.59
CA TYR A 91 12.45 6.13 11.96
C TYR A 91 13.96 6.01 12.14
N ARG A 92 14.56 4.90 11.68
CA ARG A 92 16.01 4.69 11.77
C ARG A 92 16.77 5.78 11.02
N ALA A 93 16.34 6.16 9.82
CA ALA A 93 17.00 7.17 9.02
C ALA A 93 16.82 8.60 9.57
N ALA A 94 15.75 8.86 10.34
CA ALA A 94 15.48 10.16 10.94
C ALA A 94 16.21 10.39 12.27
N VAL A 95 16.61 9.32 12.98
CA VAL A 95 17.28 9.39 14.29
C VAL A 95 18.79 9.14 14.19
N ALA A 96 19.27 8.58 13.07
CA ALA A 96 20.69 8.41 12.77
C ALA A 96 21.33 9.70 12.23
#